data_AF-A0A133NCC1-F1
#
_entry.id   AF-A0A133NCC1-F1
#
_cell.length_a   1.000
_cell.length_b   1.000
_cell.length_c   1.000
_cell.angle_alpha   90.00
_cell.angle_beta   90.00
_cell.angle_gamma   90.00
#
_symmetry.space_group_name_H-M   'P 1'
#
loop_
_entity.id
_entity.type
_entity.pdbx_description
1 polymer ?
#
loop_
_entity_poly.entity_id
_entity_poly.type
_entity_poly.pdbx_seq_one_letter_code
_entity_poly.pdbx_strand_id
1 'polypeptide(L)' 'MKKIVLAGGCFWGVEEFLSRINGVISTEVGYANGRTENPTYEDICTKNTYFAEVCLVNYDENIISLKELLAKF' A
#
# COMPACT_ATOMS: atom_id res chain seq x y z
N MET A 1 4.90 8.73 14.40
CA MET A 1 4.06 8.34 13.24
C MET A 1 4.96 7.99 12.08
N LYS A 2 4.84 6.78 11.56
CA LYS A 2 5.64 6.29 10.44
C LYS A 2 4.74 5.90 9.26
N LYS A 3 5.38 5.79 8.09
CA LYS A 3 4.75 5.43 6.83
C LYS A 3 5.49 4.29 6.17
N ILE A 4 4.76 3.41 5.51
CA ILE A 4 5.33 2.38 4.62
C ILE A 4 4.40 2.17 3.43
N VAL A 5 4.98 1.83 2.27
CA VAL A 5 4.22 1.48 1.06
C VAL A 5 4.42 -0.02 0.82
N LEU A 6 3.32 -0.76 0.69
CA LEU A 6 3.32 -2.22 0.57
C LEU A 6 2.63 -2.64 -0.73
N ALA A 7 3.25 -3.55 -1.48
CA ALA A 7 2.72 -4.13 -2.72
C ALA A 7 2.42 -5.62 -2.49
N GLY A 8 1.15 -6.03 -2.59
CA GLY A 8 0.70 -7.37 -2.15
C GLY A 8 -0.32 -8.04 -3.04
N GLY A 9 -0.50 -7.58 -4.29
CA GLY A 9 -1.59 -8.00 -5.16
C GLY A 9 -2.71 -6.96 -5.20
N CYS A 10 -3.97 -7.41 -5.35
CA CYS A 10 -5.11 -6.50 -5.48
C CYS A 10 -5.22 -5.58 -4.26
N PHE A 11 -5.00 -4.29 -4.48
CA PHE A 11 -4.92 -3.30 -3.42
C PHE A 11 -6.20 -3.13 -2.58
N TRP A 12 -7.38 -3.53 -3.09
CA TRP A 12 -8.64 -3.46 -2.34
C TRP A 12 -8.66 -4.44 -1.18
N GLY A 13 -8.18 -5.67 -1.41
CA GLY A 13 -8.05 -6.67 -0.35
C GLY A 13 -6.94 -6.31 0.64
N VAL A 14 -5.83 -5.78 0.13
CA VAL A 14 -4.69 -5.36 0.94
C VAL A 14 -5.05 -4.18 1.84
N GLU A 15 -5.71 -3.15 1.31
CA GLU A 15 -6.19 -1.99 2.05
C GLU A 15 -7.17 -2.40 3.15
N GLU A 16 -8.18 -3.20 2.81
CA GLU A 16 -9.20 -3.65 3.77
C GLU A 16 -8.59 -4.49 4.91
N PHE A 17 -7.58 -5.31 4.60
CA PHE A 17 -6.86 -6.08 5.62
C PHE A 17 -6.02 -5.17 6.53
N LEU A 18 -5.20 -4.30 5.94
CA LEU A 18 -4.25 -3.45 6.67
C LEU A 18 -4.98 -2.41 7.55
N SER A 19 -6.09 -1.84 7.06
CA SER A 19 -6.86 -0.83 7.81
C SER A 19 -7.44 -1.35 9.12
N ARG A 20 -7.62 -2.68 9.25
CA ARG A 20 -8.14 -3.35 10.45
C ARG A 20 -7.07 -3.68 11.49
N ILE A 21 -5.78 -3.47 11.19
CA ILE A 21 -4.69 -3.78 12.11
C ILE A 21 -4.61 -2.70 13.20
N ASN A 22 -4.64 -3.10 14.47
CA ASN A 22 -4.46 -2.17 15.58
C ASN A 22 -3.11 -1.45 15.48
N GLY A 23 -3.14 -0.12 15.59
CA GLY A 23 -1.98 0.76 15.40
C GLY A 23 -1.85 1.33 13.98
N VAL A 24 -2.60 0.81 12.99
CA VAL A 24 -2.77 1.49 11.70
C VAL A 24 -3.74 2.65 11.88
N ILE A 25 -3.33 3.83 11.41
CA ILE A 25 -4.06 5.10 11.54
C ILE A 25 -4.88 5.36 10.27
N SER A 26 -4.28 5.15 9.10
CA SER A 26 -4.95 5.30 7.82
C SER A 26 -4.24 4.54 6.71
N THR A 27 -5.00 4.23 5.66
CA THR A 27 -4.54 3.59 4.44
C THR A 27 -4.93 4.44 3.22
N GLU A 28 -4.15 4.33 2.16
CA GLU A 28 -4.47 4.91 0.86
C GLU A 28 -3.92 3.99 -0.24
N VAL A 29 -4.74 3.67 -1.24
CA VAL A 29 -4.33 2.86 -2.39
C VAL A 29 -3.77 3.71 -3.52
N GLY A 30 -2.84 3.13 -4.28
CA GLY A 30 -2.29 3.78 -5.46
C GLY A 30 -1.33 2.89 -6.22
N TYR A 31 -0.45 3.53 -6.96
CA TYR A 31 0.49 2.86 -7.86
C TYR A 31 1.89 3.39 -7.66
N ALA A 32 2.87 2.49 -7.48
CA ALA A 32 4.26 2.87 -7.26
C ALA A 32 5.24 2.14 -8.18
N ASN A 33 6.43 2.74 -8.33
CA ASN A 33 7.60 2.18 -9.00
C ASN A 33 7.39 1.78 -10.48
N GLY A 34 6.50 2.48 -11.19
CA GLY A 34 6.35 2.36 -12.64
C GLY A 34 7.33 3.23 -13.44
N ARG A 35 7.13 3.27 -14.76
CA ARG A 35 8.03 3.95 -15.72
C ARG A 35 7.46 5.22 -16.35
N THR A 36 6.22 5.60 -16.03
CA THR A 36 5.59 6.83 -16.51
C THR A 36 5.25 7.72 -15.32
N GLU A 37 4.90 8.98 -15.56
CA GLU A 37 4.41 9.89 -14.52
C GLU A 37 2.88 9.96 -14.54
N ASN A 38 2.27 10.06 -13.36
CA ASN A 38 0.83 10.25 -13.16
C ASN A 38 -0.07 9.32 -14.02
N PRO A 39 0.09 7.98 -13.93
CA PRO A 39 -0.71 7.04 -14.71
C PRO A 39 -2.20 7.09 -14.29
N THR A 40 -3.12 6.88 -15.23
CA THR A 40 -4.52 6.56 -14.87
C THR A 40 -4.69 5.07 -14.59
N TYR A 41 -5.85 4.68 -14.05
CA TYR A 41 -6.17 3.26 -13.86
C TYR A 41 -6.17 2.50 -15.19
N GLU A 42 -6.74 3.09 -16.23
CA GLU A 42 -6.81 2.50 -17.57
C GLU A 42 -5.41 2.32 -18.17
N ASP A 43 -4.50 3.27 -17.94
CA ASP A 43 -3.10 3.13 -18.37
C ASP A 43 -2.44 1.89 -17.75
N ILE A 44 -2.74 1.61 -16.49
CA ILE A 44 -2.16 0.48 -15.76
C ILE A 44 -2.77 -0.86 -16.21
N CYS A 45 -4.07 -0.89 -16.47
CA CYS A 45 -4.73 -2.11 -16.95
C CYS A 45 -4.36 -2.46 -18.40
N THR A 46 -4.05 -1.47 -19.24
CA THR A 46 -3.95 -1.67 -20.70
C THR A 46 -2.54 -1.53 -21.25
N LYS A 47 -1.65 -0.81 -20.56
CA LYS A 47 -0.29 -0.56 -21.01
C LYS A 47 0.71 -1.21 -20.05
N ASN A 48 1.87 -1.55 -20.58
CA ASN A 48 2.97 -2.07 -19.77
C ASN A 48 3.70 -0.91 -19.06
N THR A 49 3.04 -0.29 -18.09
CA THR A 49 3.56 0.88 -17.33
C THR A 49 4.46 0.47 -16.16
N TYR A 50 4.51 -0.83 -15.85
CA TYR A 50 5.34 -1.45 -14.79
C TYR A 50 5.02 -0.99 -13.36
N PHE A 51 3.88 -0.31 -13.15
CA PHE A 51 3.44 0.02 -11.80
C PHE A 51 2.99 -1.23 -11.04
N ALA A 52 3.28 -1.25 -9.74
CA ALA A 52 2.65 -2.16 -8.80
C ALA A 52 1.45 -1.47 -8.14
N GLU A 53 0.35 -2.20 -7.94
CA GLU A 53 -0.70 -1.83 -7.01
C GLU A 53 -0.13 -1.85 -5.59
N VAL A 54 -0.30 -0.74 -4.86
CA VAL A 54 0.25 -0.56 -3.52
C VAL A 54 -0.76 0.04 -2.56
N CYS A 55 -0.52 -0.18 -1.27
CA CYS A 55 -1.18 0.50 -0.16
C CYS A 55 -0.15 1.29 0.65
N LEU A 56 -0.34 2.60 0.77
CA LEU A 56 0.35 3.46 1.74
C LEU A 56 -0.30 3.25 3.11
N VAL A 57 0.50 2.90 4.12
CA VAL A 57 0.05 2.67 5.49
C VAL A 57 0.69 3.73 6.39
N ASN A 58 -0.14 4.52 7.07
CA ASN A 58 0.28 5.36 8.17
C ASN A 58 0.00 4.60 9.48
N TYR A 59 1.01 4.45 10.34
CA TYR A 59 0.86 3.71 11.60
C TYR A 59 1.58 4.39 12.77
N ASP A 60 1.11 4.10 13.98
CA ASP A 60 1.74 4.50 15.24
C ASP A 60 2.76 3.44 15.66
N GLU A 61 4.05 3.79 15.55
CA GLU A 61 5.16 2.93 15.93
C GLU A 61 5.24 2.61 17.43
N ASN A 62 4.46 3.31 18.28
CA ASN A 62 4.33 3.00 19.70
C ASN A 62 3.26 1.92 19.96
N ILE A 63 2.37 1.65 19.00
CA ILE A 63 1.30 0.63 19.10
C ILE A 63 1.69 -0.63 18.31
N ILE A 64 2.29 -0.46 17.12
CA ILE A 64 2.76 -1.58 16.29
C ILE A 64 4.13 -1.28 15.69
N SER A 65 5.08 -2.20 15.89
CA SER A 65 6.41 -2.06 15.28
C SER A 65 6.36 -2.37 13.78
N LEU A 66 7.33 -1.85 13.01
CA LEU A 66 7.47 -2.20 11.60
C LEU A 66 7.60 -3.72 11.41
N LYS A 67 8.35 -4.39 12.29
CA LYS A 67 8.57 -5.84 12.22
C LYS A 67 7.27 -6.61 12.39
N GLU A 68 6.42 -6.22 13.33
CA GLU A 68 5.12 -6.86 13.55
C GLU A 68 4.14 -6.57 12.41
N LEU A 69 4.14 -5.34 11.89
CA LEU A 69 3.34 -4.97 10.72
C LEU A 69 3.72 -5.84 9.51
N LEU A 70 5.02 -5.97 9.22
CA LEU A 70 5.53 -6.81 8.12
C LEU A 70 5.32 -8.31 8.36
N ALA A 71 5.21 -8.78 9.59
CA ALA A 71 4.91 -10.18 9.88
C ALA A 71 3.42 -10.53 9.67
N LYS A 72 2.55 -9.52 9.64
CA LYS A 72 1.11 -9.67 9.32
C LYS A 72 0.81 -9.54 7.84
N PHE A 73 1.69 -8.86 7.10
CA PHE A 73 1.61 -8.64 5.66
C PHE A 73 2.18 -9.85 4.92
#